data_AF-A0A2E4F1Z9-F1
#
_entry.id   AF-A0A2E4F1Z9-F1
#
_cell.length_a   1.000
_cell.length_b   1.000
_cell.length_c   1.000
_cell.angle_alpha   90.00
_cell.angle_beta   90.00
_cell.angle_gamma   90.00
#
_symmetry.space_group_name_H-M   'P 1'
#
loop_
_entity.id
_entity.type
_entity.pdbx_description
1 polymer ?
#
loop_
_entity_poly.entity_id
_entity_poly.type
_entity_poly.pdbx_seq_one_letter_code
_entity_poly.pdbx_strand_id
1 'polypeptide(L)' 'SPPNMSPWDRLIVYVSYNRTDNAIRRFKRPKYIAHRDFTPLSVLPQDCLLK' A
#
# COMPACT_ATOMS: atom_id res chain seq x y z
N SER A 1 8.57 -14.49 -4.50
CA SER A 1 7.55 -15.34 -5.16
C SER A 1 8.25 -16.19 -6.21
N PRO A 2 7.79 -17.43 -6.48
CA PRO A 2 8.40 -18.27 -7.51
C PRO A 2 8.19 -17.65 -8.92
N PRO A 3 8.97 -18.08 -9.93
CA PRO A 3 8.77 -17.71 -11.33
C PRO A 3 7.33 -18.01 -11.80
N ASN A 4 6.78 -17.16 -12.67
CA ASN A 4 5.50 -17.44 -13.32
C ASN A 4 5.74 -18.39 -14.50
N MET A 5 5.26 -19.63 -14.39
CA MET A 5 5.42 -20.66 -15.43
C MET A 5 4.20 -20.77 -16.37
N SER A 6 3.14 -20.02 -16.09
CA SER A 6 1.92 -20.06 -16.89
C SER A 6 1.98 -19.09 -18.07
N PRO A 7 1.16 -19.28 -19.11
CA PRO A 7 1.04 -18.35 -20.22
C PRO A 7 0.40 -16.99 -19.88
N TRP A 8 -0.12 -16.80 -18.66
CA TRP A 8 -0.89 -15.61 -18.29
C TRP A 8 -0.12 -14.69 -17.35
N ASP A 9 -0.44 -13.39 -17.41
CA ASP A 9 0.20 -12.40 -16.54
C ASP A 9 -0.13 -12.61 -15.06
N ARG A 10 0.87 -12.33 -14.23
CA ARG A 10 0.71 -12.31 -12.77
C ARG A 10 0.81 -10.88 -12.26
N LEU A 11 -0.32 -10.19 -12.22
CA LEU A 11 -0.47 -8.89 -11.59
C LEU A 11 -0.62 -9.05 -10.07
N ILE A 12 0.22 -8.38 -9.28
CA ILE A 12 0.14 -8.42 -7.82
C ILE A 12 0.22 -7.00 -7.28
N VAL A 13 -0.72 -6.65 -6.42
CA VAL A 13 -0.73 -5.39 -5.67
C VAL A 13 -0.46 -5.70 -4.21
N TYR A 14 0.53 -5.02 -3.63
CA TYR A 14 0.85 -5.10 -2.20
C TYR A 14 0.48 -3.78 -1.53
N VAL A 15 -0.19 -3.88 -0.39
CA VAL A 15 -0.43 -2.73 0.50
C VAL A 15 0.19 -3.06 1.84
N SER A 16 1.08 -2.18 2.30
CA SER A 16 1.73 -2.29 3.62
C SER A 16 1.16 -1.22 4.53
N TYR A 17 0.41 -1.64 5.55
CA TYR A 17 -0.11 -0.74 6.57
C TYR A 17 0.90 -0.57 7.70
N ASN A 18 0.88 0.60 8.34
CA ASN A 18 1.68 0.89 9.52
C ASN A 18 0.84 1.70 10.51
N ARG A 19 1.15 1.55 11.80
CA ARG A 19 0.51 2.34 12.85
C ARG A 19 0.94 3.81 12.74
N THR A 20 0.02 4.74 13.00
CA THR A 20 0.25 6.18 12.80
C THR A 20 1.29 6.76 13.77
N ASP A 21 1.42 6.19 14.96
CA ASP A 21 2.45 6.57 15.94
C ASP A 21 3.83 5.90 15.68
N ASN A 22 3.90 4.94 14.77
CA ASN A 22 5.13 4.31 14.30
C ASN A 22 5.66 4.98 13.02
N ALA A 23 5.43 6.29 12.86
CA ALA A 23 5.84 7.03 11.68
C ALA A 23 7.37 7.12 11.55
N ILE A 24 7.87 6.95 10.32
CA ILE A 24 9.30 7.10 10.02
C ILE A 24 9.75 8.55 10.26
N ARG A 25 10.86 8.73 10.97
CA ARG A 25 11.41 10.07 11.27
C ARG A 25 12.64 10.43 10.44
N ARG A 26 13.25 9.43 9.79
CA ARG A 26 14.46 9.61 8.97
C ARG A 26 14.16 9.23 7.51
N PHE A 27 14.24 10.21 6.62
CA PHE A 27 13.87 10.04 5.22
C PHE A 27 15.08 9.65 4.36
N LYS A 28 15.38 8.34 4.30
CA LYS A 28 16.47 7.81 3.45
C LYS A 28 16.02 7.42 2.04
N ARG A 29 14.71 7.27 1.82
CA ARG A 29 14.12 6.80 0.56
C ARG A 29 13.15 7.84 -0.03
N PRO A 30 12.90 7.79 -1.36
CA PRO A 30 11.88 8.60 -1.99
C PRO A 30 10.48 8.38 -1.38
N LYS A 31 9.63 9.41 -1.46
CA LYS A 31 8.29 9.42 -0.86
C LYS A 31 7.38 8.31 -1.38
N TYR A 32 7.50 7.93 -2.66
CA TYR A 32 6.68 6.87 -3.27
C TYR A 32 7.06 5.44 -2.81
N ILE A 33 8.21 5.29 -2.14
CA ILE A 33 8.63 4.02 -1.53
C ILE A 33 8.39 4.05 -0.02
N ALA A 34 8.69 5.18 0.62
CA ALA A 34 8.55 5.39 2.05
C ALA A 34 7.68 6.63 2.29
N HIS A 35 6.38 6.38 2.44
CA HIS A 35 5.39 7.42 2.66
C HIS A 35 5.66 8.16 3.97
N ARG A 36 5.32 9.45 3.98
CA ARG A 36 5.53 10.37 5.10
C ARG A 36 4.23 10.88 5.70
N ASP A 37 3.12 10.60 5.02
CA ASP A 37 1.78 10.94 5.50
C ASP A 37 1.24 9.74 6.27
N PHE A 38 0.90 9.99 7.53
CA PHE A 38 0.35 9.01 8.47
C PHE A 38 -1.00 9.48 8.99
N THR A 39 -1.72 10.29 8.21
CA THR A 39 -3.12 10.61 8.49
C THR A 39 -3.91 9.30 8.57
N PRO A 40 -4.66 9.05 9.66
CA PRO A 40 -5.48 7.84 9.78
C PRO A 40 -6.40 7.65 8.58
N LEU A 41 -6.51 6.42 8.09
CA LEU A 41 -7.43 6.09 7.01
C LEU A 41 -8.87 6.09 7.52
N SER A 42 -9.78 6.69 6.76
CA SER A 42 -11.22 6.59 6.99
C SER A 42 -11.77 5.32 6.36
N VAL A 43 -12.58 4.58 7.11
CA VAL A 43 -13.33 3.44 6.56
C VAL A 43 -14.45 3.99 5.69
N LEU A 44 -14.56 3.46 4.47
CA LEU A 44 -15.64 3.79 3.56
C LEU A 44 -16.71 2.68 3.58
N PRO A 45 -17.98 2.98 3.25
CA PRO A 45 -19.01 1.98 3.04
C PRO A 45 -18.61 0.92 2.01
N GLN A 46 -19.18 -0.28 2.10
CA GLN A 46 -18.85 -1.40 1.22
C GLN A 46 -19.08 -1.09 -0.27
N ASP A 47 -20.09 -0.28 -0.56
CA ASP A 47 -20.53 0.13 -1.89
C ASP A 47 -19.89 1.46 -2.35
N CYS A 48 -18.88 1.98 -1.65
CA CYS A 48 -18.28 3.29 -1.93
C CYS A 48 -17.62 3.46 -3.32
N LEU A 49 -17.46 2.38 -4.08
CA LEU A 49 -16.92 2.40 -5.45
C LEU A 49 -18.00 2.14 -6.51
N LEU A 50 -19.23 1.84 -6.10
CA LEU A 50 -20.36 1.69 -6.99
C LEU A 50 -20.95 3.07 -7.31
N LYS A 51 -21.29 3.30 -8.58
CA LYS A 51 -22.02 4.50 -9.03
C LYS A 51 -23.51 4.26 -9.00
#